data_AF-A0A315ZI08-F1
#
_entry.id   AF-A0A315ZI08-F1
#
_cell.length_a   1.000
_cell.length_b   1.000
_cell.length_c   1.000
_cell.angle_alpha   90.00
_cell.angle_beta   90.00
_cell.angle_gamma   90.00
#
_symmetry.space_group_name_H-M   'P 1'
#
loop_
_entity.id
_entity.type
_entity.pdbx_description
1 polymer ?
#
loop_
_entity_poly.entity_id
_entity_poly.type
_entity_poly.pdbx_seq_one_letter_code
_entity_poly.pdbx_strand_id
1 'polypeptide(L)'
;MKKIILTLSLSLISFLSIAQDFVVPKYEFKSVADYSKYEKEIVACIDWLFETPIIIDKYKRKAANKFLFQWLSGSPDVHIEINPSVITFIETSPDLLLIFMGGWAKYAIEAEGAENKLEGQKAGINAVIDFYTKNESVIKQDKNVKKLIKLKKKGKLDEFLGIDA
;
A
#
# COMPACT_ATOMS: atom_id res chain seq x y z
N MET A 1 2.54 -10.96 45.14
CA MET A 1 3.28 -9.92 44.36
C MET A 1 4.21 -10.52 43.30
N LYS A 2 5.07 -11.51 43.63
CA LYS A 2 5.96 -12.15 42.63
C LYS A 2 5.25 -12.82 41.44
N LYS A 3 4.05 -13.40 41.65
CA LYS A 3 3.25 -14.02 40.57
C LYS A 3 2.55 -13.02 39.64
N ILE A 4 2.31 -11.78 40.11
CA ILE A 4 1.71 -10.69 39.30
C ILE A 4 2.79 -10.04 38.42
N ILE A 5 4.02 -9.94 38.91
CA ILE A 5 5.16 -9.43 38.13
C ILE A 5 5.48 -10.37 36.94
N LEU A 6 5.31 -11.69 37.12
CA LEU A 6 5.55 -12.66 36.05
C LEU A 6 4.50 -12.59 34.93
N THR A 7 3.25 -12.25 35.26
CA THR A 7 2.17 -12.08 34.27
C THR A 7 2.29 -10.76 33.51
N LEU A 8 2.75 -9.68 34.16
CA LEU A 8 2.96 -8.37 33.52
C LEU A 8 4.13 -8.38 32.52
N SER A 9 5.12 -9.26 32.73
CA SER A 9 6.27 -9.42 31.83
C SER A 9 5.91 -10.06 30.48
N LEU A 10 4.85 -10.87 30.41
CA LEU A 10 4.49 -11.61 29.19
C LEU A 10 3.67 -10.75 28.21
N SER A 11 3.06 -9.67 28.68
CA SER A 11 2.25 -8.74 27.87
C SER A 11 3.03 -7.65 27.13
N LEU A 12 4.34 -7.49 27.38
CA LEU A 12 5.15 -6.44 26.72
C LEU A 12 5.82 -6.88 25.41
N ILE A 13 5.85 -8.18 25.09
CA ILE A 13 6.57 -8.69 23.90
C ILE A 13 5.70 -8.62 22.63
N SER A 14 4.39 -8.43 22.76
CA SER A 14 3.43 -8.35 21.63
C SER A 14 3.54 -7.08 20.77
N PHE A 15 4.48 -6.17 21.05
CA PHE A 15 4.68 -4.94 20.27
C PHE A 15 5.87 -4.99 19.30
N LEU A 16 6.53 -6.13 19.14
CA LEU A 16 7.62 -6.34 18.17
C LEU A 16 7.21 -7.19 16.95
N SER A 17 5.92 -7.24 16.64
CA SER A 17 5.44 -7.80 15.37
C SER A 17 5.71 -6.82 14.22
N ILE A 18 7.00 -6.60 13.91
CA ILE A 18 7.39 -5.94 12.66
C ILE A 18 7.35 -7.01 11.58
N ALA A 19 6.28 -6.96 10.77
CA ALA A 19 6.11 -7.62 9.49
C ALA A 19 6.26 -9.16 9.50
N GLN A 20 5.25 -9.86 8.99
CA GLN A 20 5.48 -11.21 8.49
C GLN A 20 6.69 -11.17 7.55
N ASP A 21 7.62 -12.12 7.68
CA ASP A 21 8.84 -12.14 6.87
C ASP A 21 8.48 -12.50 5.42
N PHE A 22 7.94 -11.52 4.69
CA PHE A 22 7.60 -11.65 3.29
C PHE A 22 8.89 -11.83 2.51
N VAL A 23 9.02 -12.90 1.74
CA VAL A 23 10.16 -13.08 0.84
C VAL A 23 9.62 -12.96 -0.58
N VAL A 24 10.26 -12.10 -1.39
CA VAL A 24 9.90 -11.98 -2.80
C VAL A 24 10.10 -13.36 -3.44
N PRO A 25 9.04 -13.96 -4.02
CA PRO A 25 9.14 -15.29 -4.58
C PRO A 25 10.09 -15.30 -5.77
N LYS A 26 10.58 -16.47 -6.17
CA LYS A 26 11.12 -16.64 -7.51
C LYS A 26 9.93 -16.70 -8.48
N TYR A 27 9.68 -15.60 -9.18
CA TYR A 27 8.52 -15.46 -10.07
C TYR A 27 8.94 -15.40 -11.54
N GLU A 28 7.98 -15.70 -12.41
CA GLU A 28 8.08 -15.50 -13.85
C GLU A 28 6.65 -15.25 -14.39
N PHE A 29 6.44 -14.16 -15.11
CA PHE A 29 5.14 -13.81 -15.69
C PHE A 29 5.19 -14.05 -17.20
N LYS A 30 4.83 -15.26 -17.66
CA LYS A 30 4.91 -15.66 -19.07
C LYS A 30 3.53 -15.73 -19.73
N SER A 31 2.52 -16.10 -18.95
CA SER A 31 1.16 -16.31 -19.39
C SER A 31 0.18 -15.53 -18.52
N VAL A 32 -1.03 -15.28 -19.04
CA VAL A 32 -2.13 -14.68 -18.27
C VAL A 32 -2.38 -15.43 -16.96
N ALA A 33 -2.35 -16.76 -16.98
CA ALA A 33 -2.57 -17.59 -15.80
C ALA A 33 -1.51 -17.41 -14.70
N ASP A 34 -0.29 -16.96 -15.06
CA ASP A 34 0.73 -16.68 -14.05
C ASP A 34 0.34 -15.47 -13.18
N TYR A 35 -0.37 -14.48 -13.72
CA TYR A 35 -0.75 -13.29 -12.95
C TYR A 35 -1.72 -13.63 -11.82
N SER A 36 -2.80 -14.36 -12.12
CA SER A 36 -3.78 -14.78 -11.11
C SER A 36 -3.15 -15.72 -10.07
N LYS A 37 -2.19 -16.56 -10.47
CA LYS A 37 -1.47 -17.47 -9.56
C LYS A 37 -0.72 -16.72 -8.45
N TYR A 38 -0.16 -15.54 -8.74
CA TYR A 38 0.67 -14.78 -7.80
C TYR A 38 -0.10 -13.71 -7.01
N GLU A 39 -1.43 -13.60 -7.14
CA GLU A 39 -2.22 -12.57 -6.45
C GLU A 39 -2.02 -12.58 -4.93
N LYS A 40 -1.93 -13.78 -4.32
CA LYS A 40 -1.68 -13.90 -2.87
C LYS A 40 -0.32 -13.34 -2.48
N GLU A 41 0.72 -13.65 -3.23
CA GLU A 41 2.06 -13.12 -3.02
C GLU A 41 2.14 -11.61 -3.31
N ILE A 42 1.33 -11.11 -4.24
CA ILE A 42 1.20 -9.68 -4.52
C ILE A 42 0.55 -8.94 -3.36
N VAL A 43 -0.54 -9.46 -2.80
CA VAL A 43 -1.16 -8.89 -1.60
C VAL A 43 -0.17 -8.90 -0.43
N ALA A 44 0.55 -10.01 -0.21
CA ALA A 44 1.58 -10.07 0.82
C ALA A 44 2.74 -9.08 0.59
N CYS A 45 3.14 -8.87 -0.66
CA CYS A 45 4.13 -7.86 -1.06
C CYS A 45 3.64 -6.45 -0.72
N ILE A 46 2.38 -6.13 -1.07
CA ILE A 46 1.74 -4.83 -0.81
C ILE A 46 1.67 -4.58 0.70
N ASP A 47 1.22 -5.56 1.48
CA ASP A 47 1.14 -5.45 2.94
C ASP A 47 2.51 -5.20 3.56
N TRP A 48 3.53 -5.95 3.14
CA TRP A 48 4.90 -5.71 3.59
C TRP A 48 5.39 -4.31 3.24
N LEU A 49 5.11 -3.82 2.03
CA LEU A 49 5.48 -2.47 1.59
C LEU A 49 4.79 -1.38 2.42
N PHE A 50 3.55 -1.60 2.84
CA PHE A 50 2.71 -0.65 3.59
C PHE A 50 3.03 -0.60 5.08
N GLU A 51 3.43 -1.74 5.65
CA GLU A 51 3.73 -1.88 7.08
C GLU A 51 5.19 -1.56 7.38
N THR A 52 6.10 -1.86 6.46
CA THR A 52 7.53 -1.63 6.66
C THR A 52 7.86 -0.16 6.44
N PRO A 53 8.56 0.52 7.37
CA PRO A 53 8.97 1.91 7.15
C PRO A 53 9.88 2.07 5.93
N ILE A 54 9.79 3.21 5.22
CA ILE A 54 10.47 3.44 3.93
C ILE A 54 12.00 3.32 4.00
N ILE A 55 12.58 3.58 5.17
CA ILE A 55 14.02 3.54 5.39
C ILE A 55 14.57 2.12 5.66
N ILE A 56 13.69 1.16 5.95
CA ILE A 56 14.06 -0.20 6.33
C ILE A 56 14.21 -1.08 5.08
N ASP A 57 15.27 -1.91 5.10
CA ASP A 57 15.59 -2.92 4.09
C ASP A 57 15.38 -2.45 2.64
N LYS A 58 16.17 -1.44 2.25
CA LYS A 58 16.10 -0.82 0.92
C LYS A 58 16.32 -1.82 -0.21
N TYR A 59 17.11 -2.88 0.02
CA TYR A 59 17.36 -3.92 -0.98
C TYR A 59 16.11 -4.77 -1.21
N LYS A 60 15.51 -5.28 -0.13
CA LYS A 60 14.24 -6.02 -0.20
C LYS A 60 13.11 -5.15 -0.75
N ARG A 61 13.02 -3.88 -0.34
CA ARG A 61 12.05 -2.93 -0.89
C ARG A 61 12.21 -2.76 -2.39
N LYS A 62 13.44 -2.62 -2.90
CA LYS A 62 13.69 -2.53 -4.34
C LYS A 62 13.21 -3.81 -5.07
N ALA A 63 13.44 -4.99 -4.49
CA ALA A 63 12.98 -6.26 -5.05
C ALA A 63 11.45 -6.38 -5.02
N ALA A 64 10.81 -6.02 -3.90
CA ALA A 64 9.36 -6.00 -3.73
C ALA A 64 8.69 -5.01 -4.70
N ASN A 65 9.24 -3.80 -4.82
CA ASN A 65 8.78 -2.79 -5.77
C ASN A 65 8.84 -3.31 -7.21
N LYS A 66 9.93 -3.99 -7.59
CA LYS A 66 10.09 -4.59 -8.92
C LYS A 66 9.05 -5.68 -9.16
N PHE A 67 8.85 -6.58 -8.19
CA PHE A 67 7.87 -7.66 -8.28
C PHE A 67 6.45 -7.11 -8.49
N LEU A 68 6.03 -6.17 -7.63
CA LEU A 68 4.74 -5.51 -7.74
C LEU A 68 4.58 -4.76 -9.07
N PHE A 69 5.55 -3.93 -9.46
CA PHE A 69 5.48 -3.17 -10.70
C PHE A 69 5.40 -4.06 -11.94
N GLN A 70 6.16 -5.15 -11.99
CA GLN A 70 6.09 -6.11 -13.10
C GLN A 70 4.75 -6.83 -13.18
N TRP A 71 4.17 -7.20 -12.03
CA TRP A 71 2.84 -7.79 -12.02
C TRP A 71 1.79 -6.79 -12.50
N LEU A 72 1.81 -5.56 -11.98
CA LEU A 72 0.89 -4.48 -12.39
C LEU A 72 0.98 -4.14 -13.87
N SER A 73 2.18 -4.20 -14.46
CA SER A 73 2.40 -3.85 -15.86
C SER A 73 1.87 -4.89 -16.85
N GLY A 74 1.59 -6.11 -16.40
CA GLY A 74 1.15 -7.21 -17.26
C GLY A 74 -0.10 -7.94 -16.79
N SER A 75 -0.65 -7.57 -15.63
CA SER A 75 -1.90 -8.14 -15.13
C SER A 75 -3.03 -7.82 -16.11
N PRO A 76 -3.76 -8.83 -16.60
CA PRO A 76 -4.87 -8.63 -17.52
C PRO A 76 -6.15 -8.19 -16.81
N ASP A 77 -6.22 -8.35 -15.49
CA ASP A 77 -7.46 -8.16 -14.72
C ASP A 77 -7.43 -6.88 -13.88
N VAL A 78 -6.25 -6.35 -13.56
CA VAL A 78 -6.10 -5.13 -12.73
C VAL A 78 -5.59 -3.97 -13.57
N HIS A 79 -6.44 -2.95 -13.75
CA HIS A 79 -6.15 -1.77 -14.56
C HIS A 79 -6.20 -0.49 -13.73
N ILE A 80 -5.03 0.07 -13.43
CA ILE A 80 -4.92 1.28 -12.62
C ILE A 80 -4.92 2.51 -13.51
N GLU A 81 -5.86 3.42 -13.25
CA GLU A 81 -5.88 4.72 -13.92
C GLU A 81 -5.13 5.78 -13.10
N ILE A 82 -4.17 6.43 -13.74
CA ILE A 82 -3.43 7.54 -13.15
C ILE A 82 -4.09 8.85 -13.58
N ASN A 83 -4.86 9.47 -12.69
CA ASN A 83 -5.38 10.81 -12.89
C ASN A 83 -4.46 11.86 -12.22
N PRO A 84 -3.70 12.68 -12.97
CA PRO A 84 -2.78 13.66 -12.40
C PRO A 84 -3.45 14.73 -11.53
N SER A 85 -4.74 15.02 -11.74
CA SER A 85 -5.50 15.96 -10.90
C SER A 85 -5.76 15.43 -9.49
N VAL A 86 -5.74 14.11 -9.32
CA VAL A 86 -5.92 13.43 -8.02
C VAL A 86 -4.56 13.02 -7.44
N ILE A 87 -3.71 12.40 -8.26
CA ILE A 87 -2.39 11.86 -7.88
C ILE A 87 -1.34 12.97 -8.00
N THR A 88 -1.57 14.04 -7.24
CA THR A 88 -0.79 15.27 -7.26
C THR A 88 0.63 15.13 -6.67
N PHE A 89 0.96 13.96 -6.11
CA PHE A 89 2.28 13.63 -5.53
C PHE A 89 3.17 12.80 -6.47
N ILE A 90 2.73 12.55 -7.72
CA ILE A 90 3.47 11.70 -8.66
C ILE A 90 4.86 12.26 -9.00
N GLU A 91 4.98 13.58 -9.13
CA GLU A 91 6.25 14.24 -9.47
C GLU A 91 7.20 14.35 -8.28
N THR A 92 6.66 14.34 -7.07
CA THR A 92 7.42 14.57 -5.83
C THR A 92 7.86 13.27 -5.17
N SER A 93 7.19 12.15 -5.44
CA SER A 93 7.55 10.86 -4.83
C SER A 93 7.13 9.62 -5.67
N PRO A 94 8.06 9.02 -6.42
CA PRO A 94 7.83 7.75 -7.11
C PRO A 94 7.47 6.59 -6.17
N ASP A 95 8.01 6.57 -4.95
CA ASP A 95 7.66 5.54 -3.97
C ASP A 95 6.18 5.65 -3.56
N LEU A 96 5.64 6.87 -3.37
CA LEU A 96 4.22 7.06 -3.06
C LEU A 96 3.31 6.68 -4.24
N LEU A 97 3.77 6.83 -5.49
CA LEU A 97 3.02 6.33 -6.64
C LEU A 97 2.85 4.81 -6.56
N LEU A 98 3.91 4.07 -6.21
CA LEU A 98 3.79 2.62 -6.10
C LEU A 98 2.94 2.19 -4.90
N ILE A 99 2.94 2.95 -3.81
CA ILE A 99 2.00 2.75 -2.70
C ILE A 99 0.55 2.95 -3.16
N PHE A 100 0.27 4.00 -3.92
CA PHE A 100 -1.05 4.23 -4.52
C PHE A 100 -1.47 3.04 -5.38
N MET A 101 -0.59 2.60 -6.27
CA MET A 101 -0.88 1.50 -7.19
C MET A 101 -1.12 0.17 -6.43
N GLY A 102 -0.33 -0.10 -5.40
CA GLY A 102 -0.54 -1.27 -4.53
C GLY A 102 -1.89 -1.22 -3.81
N GLY A 103 -2.33 -0.04 -3.37
CA GLY A 103 -3.59 0.11 -2.65
C GLY A 103 -4.79 -0.18 -3.55
N TRP A 104 -4.74 0.32 -4.79
CA TRP A 104 -5.74 0.01 -5.81
C TRP A 104 -5.71 -1.48 -6.17
N ALA A 105 -4.53 -2.05 -6.43
CA ALA A 105 -4.42 -3.45 -6.82
C ALA A 105 -4.90 -4.42 -5.75
N LYS A 106 -4.59 -4.14 -4.47
CA LYS A 106 -5.12 -4.92 -3.35
C LYS A 106 -6.65 -4.88 -3.32
N TYR A 107 -7.25 -3.70 -3.48
CA TYR A 107 -8.70 -3.57 -3.60
C TYR A 107 -9.27 -4.39 -4.78
N ALA A 108 -8.64 -4.32 -5.96
CA ALA A 108 -9.11 -5.03 -7.15
C ALA A 108 -9.08 -6.56 -6.97
N ILE A 109 -8.01 -7.09 -6.36
CA ILE A 109 -7.88 -8.51 -6.03
C ILE A 109 -8.93 -8.94 -4.99
N GLU A 110 -9.10 -8.16 -3.92
CA GLU A 110 -10.04 -8.48 -2.84
C GLU A 110 -11.52 -8.30 -3.24
N ALA A 111 -11.81 -7.47 -4.25
CA ALA A 111 -13.15 -7.26 -4.79
C ALA A 111 -13.60 -8.37 -5.77
N GLU A 112 -12.78 -9.41 -5.99
CA GLU A 112 -13.08 -10.57 -6.86
C GLU A 112 -13.62 -10.17 -8.26
N GLY A 113 -13.08 -9.10 -8.86
CA GLY A 113 -13.48 -8.64 -10.19
C GLY A 113 -14.69 -7.69 -10.23
N ALA A 114 -15.31 -7.36 -9.10
CA ALA A 114 -16.28 -6.27 -8.99
C ALA A 114 -15.58 -4.90 -8.85
N GLU A 115 -14.56 -4.65 -9.66
CA GLU A 115 -13.72 -3.47 -9.55
C GLU A 115 -14.51 -2.20 -9.88
N ASN A 116 -14.57 -1.28 -8.92
CA ASN A 116 -15.07 0.07 -9.11
C ASN A 116 -13.87 1.03 -9.12
N LYS A 117 -13.69 1.75 -10.24
CA LYS A 117 -12.56 2.67 -10.43
C LYS A 117 -12.45 3.72 -9.33
N LEU A 118 -13.59 4.23 -8.86
CA LEU A 118 -13.64 5.25 -7.81
C LEU A 118 -13.19 4.67 -6.46
N GLU A 119 -13.63 3.47 -6.12
CA GLU A 119 -13.21 2.78 -4.90
C GLU A 119 -11.74 2.34 -4.96
N GLY A 120 -11.25 1.89 -6.12
CA GLY A 120 -9.83 1.61 -6.35
C GLY A 120 -8.96 2.86 -6.17
N GLN A 121 -9.39 3.99 -6.74
CA GLN A 121 -8.73 5.28 -6.54
C GLN A 121 -8.73 5.69 -5.06
N LYS A 122 -9.86 5.54 -4.36
CA LYS A 122 -9.98 5.80 -2.92
C LYS A 122 -9.08 4.90 -2.09
N ALA A 123 -9.00 3.61 -2.42
CA ALA A 123 -8.10 2.66 -1.76
C ALA A 123 -6.63 3.08 -1.93
N GLY A 124 -6.22 3.41 -3.15
CA GLY A 124 -4.88 3.91 -3.44
C GLY A 124 -4.54 5.21 -2.68
N ILE A 125 -5.44 6.20 -2.67
CA ILE A 125 -5.22 7.46 -1.94
C ILE A 125 -5.17 7.24 -0.43
N ASN A 126 -6.02 6.38 0.12
CA ASN A 126 -5.97 6.03 1.53
C ASN A 126 -4.66 5.34 1.90
N ALA A 127 -4.17 4.41 1.08
CA ALA A 127 -2.88 3.76 1.28
C ALA A 127 -1.73 4.78 1.33
N VAL A 128 -1.72 5.76 0.41
CA VAL A 128 -0.72 6.84 0.43
C VAL A 128 -0.81 7.68 1.69
N ILE A 129 -2.02 8.11 2.09
CA ILE A 129 -2.22 8.91 3.30
C ILE A 129 -1.69 8.15 4.52
N ASP A 130 -2.04 6.88 4.65
CA ASP A 130 -1.70 6.08 5.82
C ASP A 130 -0.19 5.78 5.86
N PHE A 131 0.40 5.38 4.73
CA PHE A 131 1.85 5.15 4.62
C PHE A 131 2.65 6.43 4.87
N TYR A 132 2.25 7.55 4.27
CA TYR A 132 2.91 8.84 4.45
C TYR A 132 2.86 9.30 5.91
N THR A 133 1.70 9.15 6.57
CA THR A 133 1.53 9.53 7.98
C THR A 133 2.42 8.68 8.89
N LYS A 134 2.53 7.36 8.64
CA LYS A 134 3.42 6.46 9.39
C LYS A 134 4.91 6.78 9.18
N ASN A 135 5.27 7.35 8.03
CA ASN A 135 6.66 7.65 7.64
C ASN A 135 6.97 9.16 7.62
N GLU A 136 6.12 10.00 8.24
CA GLU A 136 6.23 11.45 8.14
C GLU A 136 7.57 12.00 8.67
N SER A 137 8.18 11.31 9.64
CA SER A 137 9.47 11.70 10.22
C SER A 137 10.66 11.50 9.28
N VAL A 138 10.50 10.70 8.22
CA VAL A 138 11.58 10.29 7.31
C VAL A 138 11.31 10.62 5.84
N ILE A 139 10.05 10.87 5.47
CA ILE A 139 9.67 11.34 4.13
C ILE A 139 9.66 12.88 4.13
N LYS A 140 10.19 13.48 3.06
CA LYS A 140 10.15 14.93 2.87
C LYS A 140 8.70 15.45 2.90
N GLN A 141 8.50 16.61 3.52
CA GLN A 141 7.18 17.24 3.54
C GLN A 141 6.65 17.47 2.12
N ASP A 142 5.42 17.02 1.90
CA ASP A 142 4.72 17.11 0.63
C ASP A 142 3.37 17.80 0.84
N LYS A 143 3.22 19.02 0.29
CA LYS A 143 2.01 19.82 0.45
C LYS A 143 0.78 19.16 -0.19
N ASN A 144 0.98 18.39 -1.25
CA ASN A 144 -0.08 17.71 -1.98
C ASN A 144 -0.63 16.55 -1.14
N VAL A 145 0.24 15.73 -0.55
CA VAL A 145 -0.19 14.68 0.39
C VAL A 145 -0.83 15.27 1.65
N LYS A 146 -0.28 16.37 2.19
CA LYS A 146 -0.88 17.08 3.34
C LYS A 146 -2.27 17.63 3.05
N LYS A 147 -2.56 18.06 1.81
CA LYS A 147 -3.91 18.47 1.38
C LYS A 147 -4.87 17.29 1.43
N LEU A 148 -4.48 16.13 0.91
CA LEU A 148 -5.29 14.90 0.94
C LEU A 148 -5.59 14.46 2.39
N ILE A 149 -4.59 14.50 3.27
CA ILE A 149 -4.77 14.22 4.71
C ILE A 149 -5.82 15.15 5.34
N LYS A 150 -5.79 16.45 5.01
CA LYS A 150 -6.78 17.42 5.51
C LYS A 150 -8.18 17.14 4.99
N LEU A 151 -8.32 16.73 3.72
CA LEU A 151 -9.63 16.36 3.14
C LEU A 151 -10.20 15.12 3.81
N LYS A 152 -9.40 14.07 4.02
CA LYS A 152 -9.79 12.85 4.78
C LYS A 152 -10.28 13.20 6.18
N LYS A 153 -9.54 14.02 6.93
CA LYS A 153 -9.93 14.47 8.29
C LYS A 153 -11.23 15.28 8.33
N LYS A 154 -11.60 15.93 7.23
CA LYS A 154 -12.84 16.72 7.10
C LYS A 154 -14.02 15.92 6.55
N GLY A 155 -13.84 14.63 6.23
CA GLY A 155 -14.87 13.84 5.55
C GLY A 155 -15.16 14.30 4.11
N LYS A 156 -14.25 15.04 3.49
CA LYS A 156 -14.40 15.61 2.13
C LYS A 156 -13.54 14.92 1.08
N LEU A 157 -12.98 13.76 1.42
CA LEU A 157 -12.12 13.02 0.48
C LEU A 157 -12.95 12.46 -0.67
N ASP A 158 -14.08 11.81 -0.35
CA ASP A 158 -14.96 11.19 -1.34
C ASP A 158 -15.53 12.22 -2.32
N GLU A 159 -16.01 13.37 -1.82
CA GLU A 159 -16.41 14.53 -2.63
C GLU A 159 -15.29 15.00 -3.57
N PHE A 160 -14.06 15.08 -3.09
CA PHE A 160 -12.90 15.49 -3.90
C PHE A 160 -12.54 14.46 -4.98
N LEU A 161 -12.75 13.18 -4.71
CA LEU A 161 -12.52 12.08 -5.64
C LEU A 161 -13.67 11.88 -6.63
N GLY A 162 -14.80 12.58 -6.44
CA GLY A 162 -15.99 12.41 -7.27
C GLY A 162 -16.77 11.13 -6.96
N ILE A 163 -16.71 10.68 -5.71
CA ILE A 163 -17.48 9.54 -5.19
C ILE A 163 -18.77 10.11 -4.61
N ASP A 164 -19.91 9.67 -5.12
CA ASP A 164 -21.22 10.04 -4.57
C ASP A 164 -21.27 9.59 -3.09
N ALA A 165 -21.49 10.55 -2.19
CA ALA A 165 -21.48 10.36 -0.74
C ALA A 165 -22.80 9.81 -0.18
#